data_AF-X1MDI7-F1
#
_entry.id   AF-X1MDI7-F1
#
_cell.length_a   1.000
_cell.length_b   1.000
_cell.length_c   1.000
_cell.angle_alpha   90.00
_cell.angle_beta   90.00
_cell.angle_gamma   90.00
#
_symmetry.space_group_name_H-M   'P 1'
#
loop_
_entity.id
_entity.type
_entity.pdbx_description
1 polymer ?
#
loop_
_entity_poly.entity_id
_entity_poly.type
_entity_poly.pdbx_seq_one_letter_code
_entity_poly.pdbx_strand_id
1 'polypeptide(L)' 'IEGATTNIQQTVDSMQIEHENVQSAGSGQSIGLKIVERTREGDLVYKLG' A
#
# COMPACT_ATOMS: atom_id res chain seq x y z
N ILE A 1 -0.41 -3.76 -7.11
CA ILE A 1 0.63 -4.34 -6.24
C ILE A 1 1.20 -5.52 -6.99
N GLU A 2 2.50 -5.45 -7.28
CA GLU A 2 3.14 -6.38 -8.20
C GLU A 2 4.42 -6.93 -7.59
N GLY A 3 4.64 -8.23 -7.79
CA GLY A 3 5.83 -8.96 -7.33
C GLY A 3 5.95 -10.29 -8.07
N ALA A 4 6.90 -11.12 -7.67
CA ALA A 4 7.19 -12.38 -8.38
C ALA A 4 5.99 -13.34 -8.48
N THR A 5 5.10 -13.32 -7.47
CA THR A 5 3.90 -14.15 -7.41
C THR A 5 2.68 -13.37 -6.89
N THR A 6 2.71 -12.05 -7.05
CA THR A 6 1.65 -11.13 -6.62
C THR A 6 1.31 -10.23 -7.79
N ASN A 7 0.05 -10.17 -8.19
CA ASN A 7 -0.43 -9.22 -9.19
C ASN A 7 -1.90 -8.88 -8.91
N ILE A 8 -2.11 -7.85 -8.10
CA ILE A 8 -3.45 -7.45 -7.64
C ILE A 8 -3.65 -5.94 -7.76
N GLN A 9 -4.90 -5.53 -7.94
CA GLN A 9 -5.32 -4.13 -7.88
C GLN A 9 -6.36 -4.00 -6.77
N GLN A 10 -6.29 -2.91 -5.99
CA GLN A 10 -7.23 -2.63 -4.92
C GLN A 10 -7.46 -1.14 -4.76
N THR A 11 -8.62 -0.77 -4.23
CA THR A 11 -8.87 0.56 -3.69
C THR A 11 -8.08 0.76 -2.40
N VAL A 12 -7.64 2.00 -2.15
CA VAL A 12 -7.00 2.38 -0.90
C VAL A 12 -8.07 2.79 0.11
N ASP A 13 -8.52 1.83 0.91
CA ASP A 13 -9.58 2.07 1.90
C ASP A 13 -9.04 2.51 3.26
N SER A 14 -7.77 2.22 3.58
CA SER A 14 -7.16 2.53 4.87
C SER A 14 -5.64 2.67 4.75
N MET A 15 -5.13 3.82 5.22
CA MET A 15 -3.72 4.16 5.26
C MET A 15 -3.37 4.81 6.61
N GLN A 16 -2.18 4.54 7.12
CA GLN A 16 -1.73 5.01 8.43
C GLN A 16 -0.29 5.54 8.43
N ILE A 17 -0.01 6.48 9.33
CA ILE A 17 1.33 6.96 9.70
C ILE A 17 1.41 6.96 11.23
N GLU A 18 2.41 6.30 11.82
CA GLU A 18 2.61 6.25 13.29
C GLU A 18 1.33 5.89 14.09
N HIS A 19 0.56 4.89 13.62
CA HIS A 19 -0.73 4.42 14.16
C HIS A 19 -1.93 5.37 13.98
N GLU A 20 -1.76 6.50 13.29
CA GLU A 20 -2.85 7.43 12.99
C GLU A 20 -3.36 7.23 11.56
N ASN A 21 -4.69 7.23 11.39
CA ASN A 21 -5.32 7.13 10.08
C ASN A 21 -5.13 8.42 9.29
N VAL A 22 -4.71 8.30 8.03
CA VAL A 22 -4.46 9.44 7.14
C VAL A 22 -5.14 9.26 5.79
N GLN A 23 -5.58 10.36 5.19
CA GLN A 23 -6.18 10.36 3.84
C GLN A 23 -5.14 10.55 2.74
N SER A 24 -3.97 11.09 3.08
CA SER A 24 -2.90 11.40 2.14
C SER A 24 -1.54 11.26 2.82
N ALA A 25 -0.53 10.91 2.02
CA ALA A 25 0.87 10.89 2.44
C ALA A 25 1.74 11.56 1.36
N GLY A 26 2.79 12.23 1.81
CA GLY A 26 3.79 12.88 0.99
C GLY A 26 4.98 11.98 0.67
N SER A 27 5.80 12.41 -0.28
CA SER A 27 7.04 11.71 -0.63
C SER A 27 7.97 11.57 0.58
N GLY A 28 8.58 10.38 0.73
CA GLY A 28 9.52 10.07 1.80
C GLY A 28 8.89 9.67 3.14
N GLN A 29 7.56 9.75 3.27
CA GLN A 29 6.88 9.25 4.47
C GLN A 29 6.71 7.73 4.40
N SER A 30 7.02 7.05 5.51
CA SER A 30 6.68 5.64 5.69
C SER A 30 5.20 5.53 6.04
N ILE A 31 4.48 4.68 5.33
CA ILE A 31 3.04 4.47 5.52
C ILE A 31 2.72 3.00 5.73
N GLY A 32 1.72 2.73 6.57
CA GLY A 32 1.02 1.45 6.59
C GLY A 32 -0.16 1.48 5.63
N LEU A 33 -0.32 0.45 4.81
CA LEU A 33 -1.47 0.28 3.91
C LEU A 33 -2.13 -1.06 4.20
N LYS A 34 -3.46 -1.07 4.37
CA LYS A 34 -4.22 -2.31 4.51
C LYS A 34 -4.30 -3.03 3.16
N ILE A 35 -3.83 -4.27 3.12
CA ILE A 35 -3.83 -5.09 1.90
C ILE A 35 -4.94 -6.16 1.98
N VAL A 36 -5.66 -6.36 0.88
CA VAL A 36 -6.79 -7.32 0.81
C VAL A 36 -6.36 -8.77 0.69
N GLU A 37 -5.15 -9.01 0.17
CA GLU A 37 -4.59 -10.33 -0.07
C GLU A 37 -3.16 -10.44 0.47
N ARG A 38 -2.64 -11.67 0.52
CA ARG A 38 -1.28 -11.94 0.99
C ARG A 38 -0.25 -11.32 0.05
N THR A 39 0.69 -10.55 0.61
CA THR A 39 1.86 -10.01 -0.09
C THR A 39 3.15 -10.51 0.55
N ARG A 40 4.28 -10.16 -0.07
CA ARG A 40 5.63 -10.44 0.45
C ARG A 40 6.45 -9.15 0.51
N GLU A 41 7.49 -9.17 1.32
CA GLU A 41 8.50 -8.11 1.31
C GLU A 41 9.09 -7.97 -0.10
N GLY A 42 9.23 -6.72 -0.56
CA GLY A 42 9.70 -6.40 -1.92
C GLY A 42 8.60 -6.27 -2.97
N ASP A 43 7.34 -6.62 -2.68
CA ASP A 43 6.22 -6.31 -3.58
C ASP A 43 6.11 -4.78 -3.76
N LEU A 44 5.96 -4.34 -5.02
CA LEU A 44 5.93 -2.93 -5.39
C LEU A 44 4.48 -2.43 -5.50
N VAL A 45 4.24 -1.23 -4.99
CA VAL A 45 2.92 -0.59 -4.99
C VAL A 45 2.94 0.57 -5.97
N TYR A 46 1.96 0.59 -6.87
CA TYR A 46 1.81 1.62 -7.89
C TYR A 46 0.42 2.25 -7.78
N LYS A 47 0.34 3.56 -7.96
CA LYS A 47 -0.93 4.25 -8.15
C LYS A 47 -1.38 4.03 -9.59
N LEU A 48 -2.60 3.52 -9.74
CA LEU A 48 -3.26 3.44 -11.03
C LEU A 48 -3.96 4.78 -11.31
N GLY A 49 -3.86 5.24 -12.56
CA GLY A 49 -4.41 6.53 -13.01
C GLY A 49 -5.93 6.52 -13.17
#